data_AF-A0A2N1USZ5-F1
#
_entry.id   AF-A0A2N1USZ5-F1
#
_cell.length_a   1.000
_cell.length_b   1.000
_cell.length_c   1.000
_cell.angle_alpha   90.00
_cell.angle_beta   90.00
_cell.angle_gamma   90.00
#
_symmetry.space_group_name_H-M   'P 1'
#
loop_
_entity.id
_entity.type
_entity.pdbx_description
1 polymer ?
#
loop_
_entity_poly.entity_id
_entity_poly.type
_entity_poly.pdbx_seq_one_letter_code
_entity_poly.pdbx_strand_id
1 'polypeptide(L)'
;MSRQIPRRQTAANHVSARLAKALGLESMTPGKDQLREALGLHQPPERVMRSLERFPDGLPAPRLPIWQNDEVTSPHALMFQEMASIHQLQTRQLRDNLSLKPIPSGWLEALHQLQGLYPDVPVLYNLEITYFRTLGNLESWRGSAEQMLERFPGYLFAACSLASYYLGKEQPDKVPPLFNDHFELEDFDPVERIYEASEISSFYGTMAWYHLFKRHILRSCVCISLIHAARPQDPFLDNLTGWLLLLPERTLASLQQALRSK
;
A
#
# COMPACT_ATOMS: atom_id res chain seq x y z
N MET A 1 22.15 -14.38 6.22
CA MET A 1 21.43 -14.36 7.52
C MET A 1 20.02 -13.85 7.28
N SER A 2 19.05 -14.75 7.05
CA SER A 2 17.62 -14.37 6.95
C SER A 2 17.14 -14.02 8.36
N ARG A 3 16.95 -12.73 8.65
CA ARG A 3 16.33 -12.32 9.91
C ARG A 3 14.83 -12.49 9.72
N GLN A 4 14.28 -13.56 10.31
CA GLN A 4 12.85 -13.73 10.45
C GLN A 4 12.23 -12.43 10.95
N ILE A 5 11.28 -11.93 10.17
CA ILE A 5 10.44 -10.83 10.59
C ILE A 5 9.76 -11.21 11.93
N PRO A 6 9.95 -10.45 13.02
CA PRO A 6 9.38 -10.79 14.31
C PRO A 6 7.85 -10.87 14.22
N ARG A 7 7.26 -11.97 14.71
CA ARG A 7 5.80 -12.07 14.88
C ARG A 7 5.32 -10.88 15.74
N ARG A 8 4.56 -10.00 15.10
CA ARG A 8 4.13 -8.67 15.57
C ARG A 8 2.97 -8.76 16.57
N GLN A 9 3.08 -8.03 17.68
CA GLN A 9 2.08 -7.00 18.07
C GLN A 9 2.46 -6.24 19.36
N THR A 10 3.32 -6.78 20.23
CA THR A 10 3.59 -6.14 21.54
C THR A 10 4.85 -5.27 21.61
N ALA A 11 5.78 -5.38 20.65
CA ALA A 11 7.05 -4.65 20.70
C ALA A 11 7.01 -3.22 20.10
N ALA A 12 5.95 -2.84 19.38
CA ALA A 12 5.91 -1.59 18.60
C ALA A 12 5.64 -0.32 19.44
N ASN A 13 5.34 -0.47 20.74
CA ASN A 13 4.91 0.66 21.57
C ASN A 13 6.02 1.20 22.49
N HIS A 14 7.22 0.60 22.51
CA HIS A 14 8.30 1.07 23.38
C HIS A 14 9.45 1.60 22.52
N VAL A 15 9.64 2.92 22.53
CA VAL A 15 10.86 3.56 22.03
C VAL A 15 11.82 3.79 23.20
N SER A 16 13.13 3.76 22.96
CA SER A 16 14.09 4.05 24.03
C SER A 16 14.06 5.53 24.42
N ALA A 17 14.56 5.85 25.63
CA ALA A 17 14.60 7.23 26.12
C ALA A 17 15.46 8.13 25.24
N ARG A 18 16.52 7.54 24.68
CA ARG A 18 17.38 8.22 23.72
C ARG A 18 16.62 8.59 22.45
N LEU A 19 15.88 7.64 21.88
CA LEU A 19 15.12 7.87 20.65
C LEU A 19 13.92 8.78 20.89
N ALA A 20 13.18 8.60 21.98
CA ALA A 20 12.08 9.51 22.36
C ALA A 20 12.59 10.94 22.50
N LYS A 21 13.69 11.16 23.23
CA LYS A 21 14.33 12.49 23.35
C LYS A 21 14.79 13.04 22.00
N ALA A 22 15.41 12.22 21.15
CA ALA A 22 15.85 12.64 19.82
C ALA A 22 14.65 13.12 18.98
N LEU A 23 13.58 12.33 18.98
CA LEU A 23 12.31 12.62 18.31
C LEU A 23 11.54 13.80 18.92
N GLY A 24 11.92 14.26 20.11
CA GLY A 24 11.20 15.32 20.83
C GLY A 24 9.88 14.84 21.44
N LEU A 25 9.79 13.55 21.76
CA LEU A 25 8.62 12.91 22.35
C LEU A 25 8.70 13.00 23.87
N GLU A 26 7.60 13.42 24.50
CA GLU A 26 7.46 13.51 25.95
C GLU A 26 7.25 12.14 26.61
N SER A 27 6.76 11.16 25.84
CA SER A 27 6.47 9.81 26.29
C SER A 27 7.38 8.77 25.64
N MET A 28 7.72 7.75 26.43
CA MET A 28 8.41 6.52 26.01
C MET A 28 7.52 5.54 25.26
N THR A 29 6.21 5.74 25.39
CA THR A 29 5.16 4.99 24.71
C THR A 29 4.28 5.96 23.92
N PRO A 30 4.87 6.69 22.95
CA PRO A 30 4.14 7.65 22.15
C PRO A 30 3.07 6.95 21.32
N GLY A 31 1.93 7.62 21.13
CA GLY A 31 0.92 7.17 20.17
C GLY A 31 1.49 7.15 18.75
N LYS A 32 0.88 6.36 17.85
CA LYS A 32 1.31 6.28 16.45
C LYS A 32 1.29 7.64 15.76
N ASP A 33 0.32 8.49 16.06
CA ASP A 33 0.21 9.82 15.47
C ASP A 33 1.32 10.74 15.93
N GLN A 34 1.64 10.75 17.24
CA GLN A 34 2.79 11.48 17.78
C GLN A 34 4.11 11.05 17.12
N LEU A 35 4.25 9.76 16.79
CA LEU A 35 5.42 9.24 16.07
C LEU A 35 5.47 9.68 14.61
N ARG A 36 4.35 9.61 13.89
CA ARG A 36 4.26 10.15 12.51
C ARG A 36 4.56 11.65 12.50
N GLU A 37 4.12 12.34 13.52
CA GLU A 37 4.39 13.76 13.71
C GLU A 37 5.88 14.01 13.93
N ALA A 38 6.50 13.31 14.87
CA ALA A 38 7.92 13.44 15.17
C ALA A 38 8.84 13.03 14.01
N LEU A 39 8.42 12.06 13.20
CA LEU A 39 9.11 11.65 11.98
C LEU A 39 8.77 12.52 10.77
N GLY A 40 7.86 13.50 10.90
CA GLY A 40 7.47 14.38 9.79
C GLY A 40 6.75 13.68 8.65
N LEU A 41 6.18 12.50 8.86
CA LEU A 41 5.53 11.70 7.80
C LEU A 41 4.19 12.28 7.35
N HIS A 42 3.58 13.12 8.18
CA HIS A 42 2.37 13.90 7.86
C HIS A 42 2.66 15.15 7.02
N GLN A 43 3.94 15.51 6.83
CA GLN A 43 4.31 16.68 6.06
C GLN A 43 3.99 16.46 4.58
N PRO A 44 3.80 17.54 3.80
CA PRO A 44 3.66 17.45 2.35
C PRO A 44 4.79 16.61 1.75
N PRO A 45 4.50 15.66 0.84
CA PRO A 45 5.51 14.77 0.27
C PRO A 45 6.74 15.49 -0.29
N GLU A 46 6.56 16.69 -0.84
CA GLU A 46 7.60 17.60 -1.34
C GLU A 46 8.73 17.81 -0.32
N ARG A 47 8.37 17.96 0.96
CA ARG A 47 9.34 18.20 2.03
C ARG A 47 10.21 16.97 2.28
N VAL A 48 9.62 15.78 2.18
CA VAL A 48 10.34 14.50 2.31
C VAL A 48 11.19 14.26 1.06
N MET A 49 10.68 14.59 -0.13
CA MET A 49 11.40 14.46 -1.40
C MET A 49 12.67 15.32 -1.47
N ARG A 50 12.67 16.56 -0.95
CA ARG A 50 13.91 17.37 -0.82
C ARG A 50 15.02 16.68 -0.02
N SER A 51 14.65 15.76 0.88
CA SER A 51 15.63 14.97 1.61
C SER A 51 16.23 13.86 0.72
N LEU A 52 15.48 13.30 -0.23
CA LEU A 52 16.02 12.37 -1.23
C LEU A 52 17.01 13.05 -2.18
N GLU A 53 16.75 14.29 -2.59
CA GLU A 53 17.69 15.05 -3.46
C GLU A 53 19.08 15.19 -2.82
N ARG A 54 19.13 15.30 -1.49
CA ARG A 54 20.37 15.44 -0.71
C ARG A 54 21.00 14.10 -0.35
N PHE A 55 20.20 13.05 -0.27
CA PHE A 55 20.61 11.70 0.11
C PHE A 55 20.15 10.69 -0.95
N PRO A 56 20.73 10.74 -2.16
CA PRO A 56 20.32 9.87 -3.25
C PRO A 56 20.61 8.41 -2.91
N ASP A 57 19.64 7.56 -3.17
CA ASP A 57 19.74 6.10 -3.03
C ASP A 57 20.06 5.40 -4.35
N GLY A 58 20.39 6.18 -5.40
CA GLY A 58 20.65 5.68 -6.75
C GLY A 58 19.41 5.48 -7.61
N LEU A 59 18.20 5.74 -7.09
CA LEU A 59 16.95 5.72 -7.85
C LEU A 59 16.59 7.15 -8.35
N PRO A 60 15.87 7.28 -9.47
CA PRO A 60 15.42 8.58 -10.01
C PRO A 60 14.50 9.30 -9.02
N ALA A 61 14.53 10.63 -8.97
CA ALA A 61 13.68 11.38 -8.05
C ALA A 61 12.19 11.04 -8.25
N PRO A 62 11.42 10.78 -7.18
CA PRO A 62 10.03 10.41 -7.30
C PRO A 62 9.19 11.59 -7.81
N ARG A 63 8.16 11.29 -8.60
CA ARG A 63 7.17 12.27 -9.05
C ARG A 63 5.97 12.29 -8.11
N LEU A 64 5.24 13.41 -8.13
CA LEU A 64 4.00 13.53 -7.37
C LEU A 64 2.83 13.15 -8.27
N PRO A 65 2.05 12.13 -7.90
CA PRO A 65 0.86 11.79 -8.65
C PRO A 65 -0.16 12.91 -8.50
N ILE A 66 -1.01 13.06 -9.51
CA ILE A 66 -2.18 13.93 -9.43
C ILE A 66 -3.36 13.07 -8.99
N TRP A 67 -3.97 13.39 -7.85
CA TRP A 67 -5.16 12.70 -7.36
C TRP A 67 -6.22 13.71 -6.94
N GLN A 68 -7.49 13.31 -7.06
CA GLN A 68 -8.65 14.04 -6.55
C GLN A 68 -9.63 13.03 -5.93
N ASN A 69 -10.43 13.49 -4.96
CA ASN A 69 -11.29 12.58 -4.19
C ASN A 69 -12.54 12.12 -4.97
N ASP A 70 -12.99 12.90 -5.95
CA ASP A 70 -14.31 12.71 -6.58
C ASP A 70 -14.28 12.46 -8.09
N GLU A 71 -13.10 12.55 -8.73
CA GLU A 71 -12.94 12.29 -10.16
C GLU A 71 -12.19 10.98 -10.38
N VAL A 72 -12.86 10.04 -11.05
CA VAL A 72 -12.27 8.75 -11.42
C VAL A 72 -12.13 8.70 -12.93
N THR A 73 -10.87 8.66 -13.38
CA THR A 73 -10.53 8.56 -14.81
C THR A 73 -9.88 7.23 -15.17
N SER A 74 -9.79 6.30 -14.21
CA SER A 74 -9.25 4.95 -14.44
C SER A 74 -10.15 4.19 -15.42
N PRO A 75 -9.60 3.62 -16.53
CA PRO A 75 -10.37 2.82 -17.47
C PRO A 75 -11.15 1.67 -16.79
N HIS A 76 -10.55 1.07 -15.76
CA HIS A 76 -11.18 -0.02 -15.00
C HIS A 76 -12.41 0.43 -14.20
N ALA A 77 -12.43 1.67 -13.74
CA ALA A 77 -13.60 2.22 -13.05
C ALA A 77 -14.72 2.55 -14.04
N LEU A 78 -14.38 3.00 -15.25
CA LEU A 78 -15.36 3.23 -16.31
C LEU A 78 -16.05 1.91 -16.71
N MET A 79 -15.32 0.81 -16.82
CA MET A 79 -15.90 -0.53 -17.06
C MET A 79 -16.91 -0.94 -15.98
N PHE A 80 -16.67 -0.57 -14.72
CA PHE A 80 -17.65 -0.81 -13.64
C PHE A 80 -18.92 0.03 -13.80
N GLN A 81 -18.81 1.25 -14.34
CA GLN A 81 -19.95 2.13 -14.61
C GLN A 81 -20.83 1.62 -15.75
N GLU A 82 -20.27 0.83 -16.69
CA GLU A 82 -21.00 0.21 -17.79
C GLU A 82 -21.91 -0.96 -17.35
N MET A 83 -21.68 -1.52 -16.16
CA MET A 83 -22.55 -2.56 -15.62
C MET A 83 -23.96 -2.02 -15.34
N ALA A 84 -24.99 -2.87 -15.48
CA ALA A 84 -26.34 -2.54 -15.04
C ALA A 84 -26.36 -2.12 -13.55
N SER A 85 -27.10 -1.07 -13.20
CA SER A 85 -27.06 -0.48 -11.85
C SER A 85 -27.40 -1.47 -10.73
N ILE A 86 -28.28 -2.44 -11.00
CA ILE A 86 -28.59 -3.53 -10.05
C ILE A 86 -27.37 -4.40 -9.75
N HIS A 87 -26.55 -4.70 -10.77
CA HIS A 87 -25.33 -5.50 -10.63
C HIS A 87 -24.18 -4.68 -10.00
N GLN A 88 -24.13 -3.37 -10.24
CA GLN A 88 -23.23 -2.47 -9.49
C GLN A 88 -23.57 -2.47 -7.99
N LEU A 89 -24.85 -2.37 -7.65
CA LEU A 89 -25.31 -2.41 -6.26
C LEU A 89 -24.98 -3.77 -5.60
N GLN A 90 -25.23 -4.88 -6.30
CA GLN A 90 -24.84 -6.22 -5.84
C GLN A 90 -23.32 -6.32 -5.61
N THR A 91 -22.51 -5.76 -6.50
CA THR A 91 -21.04 -5.74 -6.35
C THR A 91 -20.61 -4.98 -5.09
N ARG A 92 -21.26 -3.84 -4.79
CA ARG A 92 -21.01 -3.09 -3.55
C ARG A 92 -21.42 -3.89 -2.32
N GLN A 93 -22.58 -4.55 -2.35
CA GLN A 93 -23.01 -5.44 -1.27
C GLN A 93 -22.03 -6.59 -1.03
N LEU A 94 -21.53 -7.24 -2.09
CA LEU A 94 -20.49 -8.27 -1.97
C LEU A 94 -19.22 -7.71 -1.33
N ARG A 95 -18.78 -6.51 -1.71
CA ARG A 95 -17.63 -5.84 -1.11
C ARG A 95 -17.84 -5.59 0.39
N ASP A 96 -18.99 -5.05 0.78
CA ASP A 96 -19.28 -4.74 2.18
C ASP A 96 -19.32 -6.02 3.03
N ASN A 97 -19.87 -7.11 2.48
CA ASN A 97 -19.94 -8.42 3.12
C ASN A 97 -18.56 -9.03 3.44
N LEU A 98 -17.48 -8.61 2.78
CA LEU A 98 -16.12 -9.08 3.09
C LEU A 98 -15.63 -8.63 4.47
N SER A 99 -16.26 -7.60 5.06
CA SER A 99 -15.96 -7.15 6.42
C SER A 99 -16.65 -7.99 7.50
N LEU A 100 -17.65 -8.80 7.13
CA LEU A 100 -18.43 -9.62 8.06
C LEU A 100 -17.66 -10.87 8.48
N LYS A 101 -17.89 -11.30 9.72
CA LYS A 101 -17.33 -12.53 10.28
C LYS A 101 -18.46 -13.35 10.93
N PRO A 102 -18.90 -14.48 10.33
CA PRO A 102 -18.39 -15.08 9.08
C PRO A 102 -18.82 -14.31 7.81
N ILE A 103 -18.10 -14.51 6.70
CA ILE A 103 -18.54 -14.08 5.36
C ILE A 103 -19.80 -14.90 5.00
N PRO A 104 -20.86 -14.30 4.42
CA PRO A 104 -22.08 -15.02 4.06
C PRO A 104 -21.85 -16.24 3.14
N SER A 105 -22.61 -17.31 3.35
CA SER A 105 -22.64 -18.44 2.41
C SER A 105 -23.23 -18.03 1.07
N GLY A 106 -22.78 -18.60 -0.04
CA GLY A 106 -23.23 -18.20 -1.38
C GLY A 106 -22.48 -16.99 -1.96
N TRP A 107 -21.55 -16.38 -1.20
CA TRP A 107 -20.85 -15.17 -1.62
C TRP A 107 -20.04 -15.39 -2.90
N LEU A 108 -19.31 -16.51 -2.98
CA LEU A 108 -18.44 -16.79 -4.13
C LEU A 108 -19.27 -17.14 -5.36
N GLU A 109 -20.36 -17.88 -5.18
CA GLU A 109 -21.32 -18.22 -6.23
C GLU A 109 -21.97 -16.96 -6.82
N ALA A 110 -22.37 -16.01 -5.96
CA ALA A 110 -22.89 -14.72 -6.41
C ALA A 110 -21.85 -13.89 -7.17
N LEU A 111 -20.59 -13.90 -6.72
CA LEU A 111 -19.51 -13.23 -7.44
C LEU A 111 -19.26 -13.87 -8.81
N HIS A 112 -19.20 -15.20 -8.88
CA HIS A 112 -18.96 -15.93 -10.13
C HIS A 112 -20.11 -15.72 -11.13
N GLN A 113 -21.36 -15.58 -10.68
CA GLN A 113 -22.47 -15.17 -11.54
C GLN A 113 -22.23 -13.79 -12.16
N LEU A 114 -21.78 -12.81 -11.37
CA LEU A 114 -21.43 -11.48 -11.89
C LEU A 114 -20.24 -11.51 -12.85
N GLN A 115 -19.19 -12.29 -12.55
CA GLN A 115 -18.06 -12.47 -13.46
C GLN A 115 -18.48 -13.12 -14.79
N GLY A 116 -19.46 -14.03 -14.76
CA GLY A 116 -20.03 -14.61 -15.99
C GLY A 116 -20.81 -13.61 -16.85
N LEU A 117 -21.51 -12.67 -16.21
CA LEU A 117 -22.24 -11.59 -16.90
C LEU A 117 -21.32 -10.47 -17.39
N TYR A 118 -20.24 -10.20 -16.66
CA TYR A 118 -19.31 -9.11 -16.91
C TYR A 118 -17.86 -9.60 -16.88
N PRO A 119 -17.46 -10.43 -17.86
CA PRO A 119 -16.16 -11.08 -17.88
C PRO A 119 -14.98 -10.11 -17.94
N ASP A 120 -15.20 -8.89 -18.43
CA ASP A 120 -14.16 -7.90 -18.68
C ASP A 120 -14.07 -6.82 -17.60
N VAL A 121 -14.81 -6.96 -16.49
CA VAL A 121 -14.80 -5.99 -15.39
C VAL A 121 -13.82 -6.44 -14.29
N PRO A 122 -12.62 -5.83 -14.17
CA PRO A 122 -11.59 -6.35 -13.28
C PRO A 122 -11.95 -6.27 -11.80
N VAL A 123 -12.77 -5.28 -11.40
CA VAL A 123 -13.12 -5.10 -9.99
C VAL A 123 -13.79 -6.34 -9.39
N LEU A 124 -14.49 -7.15 -10.19
CA LEU A 124 -15.11 -8.40 -9.76
C LEU A 124 -14.06 -9.45 -9.38
N TYR A 125 -13.00 -9.59 -10.18
CA TYR A 125 -11.90 -10.51 -9.89
C TYR A 125 -11.07 -10.03 -8.69
N ASN A 126 -10.92 -8.72 -8.51
CA ASN A 126 -10.27 -8.16 -7.32
C ASN A 126 -11.03 -8.46 -6.02
N LEU A 127 -12.37 -8.62 -6.07
CA LEU A 127 -13.15 -9.06 -4.91
C LEU A 127 -12.81 -10.51 -4.53
N GLU A 128 -12.59 -11.40 -5.50
CA GLU A 128 -12.21 -12.79 -5.25
C GLU A 128 -10.82 -12.89 -4.59
N ILE A 129 -9.85 -12.11 -5.08
CA ILE A 129 -8.54 -11.96 -4.45
C ILE A 129 -8.70 -11.51 -2.99
N THR A 130 -9.55 -10.51 -2.75
CA THR A 130 -9.80 -9.98 -1.40
C THR A 130 -10.47 -11.02 -0.50
N TYR A 131 -11.41 -11.80 -1.04
CA TYR A 131 -12.07 -12.90 -0.35
C TYR A 131 -11.07 -13.95 0.16
N PHE A 132 -10.22 -14.50 -0.72
CA PHE A 132 -9.24 -15.50 -0.30
C PHE A 132 -8.21 -14.94 0.68
N ARG A 133 -7.81 -13.67 0.51
CA ARG A 133 -6.95 -12.97 1.47
C ARG A 133 -7.61 -12.88 2.85
N THR A 134 -8.89 -12.50 2.91
CA THR A 134 -9.64 -12.38 4.18
C THR A 134 -9.78 -13.71 4.90
N LEU A 135 -9.94 -14.81 4.15
CA LEU A 135 -9.95 -16.16 4.71
C LEU A 135 -8.57 -16.68 5.14
N GLY A 136 -7.49 -15.97 4.81
CA GLY A 136 -6.12 -16.42 5.05
C GLY A 136 -5.69 -17.60 4.15
N ASN A 137 -6.44 -17.87 3.07
CA ASN A 137 -6.09 -18.90 2.10
C ASN A 137 -5.04 -18.36 1.13
N LEU A 138 -3.76 -18.44 1.53
CA LEU A 138 -2.64 -17.82 0.83
C LEU A 138 -2.43 -18.34 -0.59
N GLU A 139 -2.66 -19.62 -0.85
CA GLU A 139 -2.46 -20.20 -2.19
C GLU A 139 -3.57 -19.81 -3.17
N SER A 140 -4.83 -19.84 -2.73
CA SER A 140 -5.93 -19.33 -3.57
C SER A 140 -5.82 -17.82 -3.78
N TRP A 141 -5.37 -17.07 -2.77
CA TRP A 141 -5.08 -15.65 -2.90
C TRP A 141 -4.01 -15.37 -3.96
N ARG A 142 -2.87 -16.06 -3.91
CA ARG A 142 -1.80 -15.95 -4.91
C ARG A 142 -2.30 -16.34 -6.30
N GLY A 143 -2.91 -17.52 -6.43
CA GLY A 143 -3.37 -18.04 -7.72
C GLY A 143 -4.40 -17.13 -8.38
N SER A 144 -5.32 -16.54 -7.60
CA SER A 144 -6.29 -15.57 -8.12
C SER A 144 -5.62 -14.28 -8.61
N ALA A 145 -4.60 -13.79 -7.90
CA ALA A 145 -3.84 -12.61 -8.33
C ALA A 145 -3.02 -12.87 -9.60
N GLU A 146 -2.39 -14.05 -9.72
CA GLU A 146 -1.66 -14.47 -10.92
C GLU A 146 -2.61 -14.57 -12.14
N GLN A 147 -3.75 -15.26 -12.00
CA GLN A 147 -4.77 -15.37 -13.05
C GLN A 147 -5.34 -14.01 -13.44
N MET A 148 -5.54 -13.11 -12.46
CA MET A 148 -6.03 -11.77 -12.74
C MET A 148 -5.04 -10.94 -13.55
N LEU A 149 -3.73 -11.06 -13.29
CA LEU A 149 -2.69 -10.38 -14.08
C LEU A 149 -2.53 -10.98 -15.48
N GLU A 150 -2.75 -12.29 -15.64
CA GLU A 150 -2.79 -12.92 -16.96
C GLU A 150 -3.99 -12.40 -17.78
N ARG A 151 -5.15 -12.26 -17.14
CA ARG A 151 -6.38 -11.79 -17.79
C ARG A 151 -6.42 -10.28 -18.04
N PHE A 152 -5.93 -9.50 -17.09
CA PHE A 152 -5.91 -8.04 -17.13
C PHE A 152 -4.47 -7.53 -16.91
N PRO A 153 -3.61 -7.63 -17.94
CA PRO A 153 -2.24 -7.14 -17.85
C PRO A 153 -2.22 -5.66 -17.43
N GLY A 154 -1.37 -5.33 -16.46
CA GLY A 154 -1.25 -3.97 -15.92
C GLY A 154 -2.32 -3.59 -14.88
N TYR A 155 -3.22 -4.50 -14.47
CA TYR A 155 -4.16 -4.18 -13.42
C TYR A 155 -3.49 -3.98 -12.05
N LEU A 156 -3.44 -2.71 -11.61
CA LEU A 156 -2.69 -2.25 -10.45
C LEU A 156 -2.96 -3.06 -9.17
N PHE A 157 -4.23 -3.28 -8.81
CA PHE A 157 -4.54 -3.93 -7.53
C PHE A 157 -4.12 -5.40 -7.51
N ALA A 158 -4.15 -6.11 -8.64
CA ALA A 158 -3.65 -7.48 -8.72
C ALA A 158 -2.13 -7.53 -8.55
N ALA A 159 -1.40 -6.59 -9.17
CA ALA A 159 0.04 -6.44 -8.99
C ALA A 159 0.39 -6.14 -7.53
N CYS A 160 -0.27 -5.16 -6.88
CA CYS A 160 -0.09 -4.86 -5.46
C CYS A 160 -0.40 -6.07 -4.56
N SER A 161 -1.44 -6.83 -4.91
CA SER A 161 -1.85 -8.02 -4.17
C SER A 161 -0.80 -9.12 -4.23
N LEU A 162 -0.30 -9.44 -5.43
CA LEU A 162 0.76 -10.44 -5.63
C LEU A 162 2.10 -9.99 -5.03
N ALA A 163 2.42 -8.69 -5.14
CA ALA A 163 3.59 -8.11 -4.46
C ALA A 163 3.49 -8.25 -2.93
N SER A 164 2.30 -8.01 -2.36
CA SER A 164 2.07 -8.20 -0.92
C SER A 164 2.28 -9.65 -0.49
N TYR A 165 1.88 -10.62 -1.31
CA TYR A 165 2.19 -12.04 -1.09
C TYR A 165 3.71 -12.27 -1.05
N TYR A 166 4.46 -11.80 -2.06
CA TYR A 166 5.91 -12.01 -2.13
C TYR A 166 6.67 -11.31 -1.00
N LEU A 167 6.29 -10.08 -0.65
CA LEU A 167 6.85 -9.37 0.49
C LEU A 167 6.57 -10.11 1.80
N GLY A 168 5.35 -10.65 1.97
CA GLY A 168 5.01 -11.49 3.12
C GLY A 168 5.82 -12.80 3.20
N LYS A 169 6.36 -13.27 2.07
CA LYS A 169 7.26 -14.43 1.97
C LYS A 169 8.75 -14.07 2.00
N GLU A 170 9.09 -12.81 2.31
CA GLU A 170 10.47 -12.30 2.29
C GLU A 170 11.13 -12.44 0.89
N GLN A 171 10.35 -12.32 -0.19
CA GLN A 171 10.81 -12.42 -1.58
C GLN A 171 10.70 -11.07 -2.32
N PRO A 172 11.40 -10.01 -1.88
CA PRO A 172 11.25 -8.68 -2.48
C PRO A 172 11.75 -8.62 -3.92
N ASP A 173 12.62 -9.54 -4.36
CA ASP A 173 13.15 -9.58 -5.73
C ASP A 173 12.08 -9.92 -6.79
N LYS A 174 10.94 -10.47 -6.37
CA LYS A 174 9.81 -10.74 -7.26
C LYS A 174 8.88 -9.54 -7.45
N VAL A 175 9.09 -8.44 -6.72
CA VAL A 175 8.23 -7.27 -6.79
C VAL A 175 8.47 -6.45 -8.06
N PRO A 176 9.72 -6.06 -8.43
CA PRO A 176 9.94 -5.18 -9.57
C PRO A 176 9.33 -5.67 -10.90
N PRO A 177 9.41 -6.98 -11.26
CA PRO A 177 8.79 -7.47 -12.49
C PRO A 177 7.26 -7.30 -12.54
N LEU A 178 6.57 -7.23 -11.40
CA LEU A 178 5.11 -7.00 -11.36
C LEU A 178 4.73 -5.57 -11.78
N PHE A 179 5.70 -4.65 -11.72
CA PHE A 179 5.52 -3.24 -12.02
C PHE A 179 6.42 -2.78 -13.18
N ASN A 180 6.94 -3.71 -13.99
CA ASN A 180 7.88 -3.41 -15.08
C ASN A 180 9.08 -2.56 -14.63
N ASP A 181 9.61 -2.83 -13.43
CA ASP A 181 10.69 -2.06 -12.80
C ASP A 181 10.37 -0.57 -12.54
N HIS A 182 9.09 -0.19 -12.52
CA HIS A 182 8.62 1.13 -12.11
C HIS A 182 8.31 1.17 -10.61
N PHE A 183 8.77 2.23 -9.93
CA PHE A 183 8.57 2.45 -8.49
C PHE A 183 7.67 3.67 -8.20
N GLU A 184 7.19 4.31 -9.27
CA GLU A 184 6.35 5.48 -9.31
C GLU A 184 5.07 5.11 -10.09
N LEU A 185 3.92 5.56 -9.59
CA LEU A 185 2.64 5.15 -10.14
C LEU A 185 2.45 5.64 -11.58
N GLU A 186 2.97 6.84 -11.84
CA GLU A 186 2.94 7.55 -13.11
C GLU A 186 3.82 6.92 -14.19
N ASP A 187 4.79 6.08 -13.81
CA ASP A 187 5.59 5.30 -14.76
C ASP A 187 4.93 3.94 -15.03
N PHE A 188 4.25 3.37 -14.03
CA PHE A 188 3.52 2.11 -14.17
C PHE A 188 2.27 2.26 -15.06
N ASP A 189 1.56 3.38 -14.92
CA ASP A 189 0.38 3.73 -15.73
C ASP A 189 0.63 5.10 -16.40
N PRO A 190 1.27 5.12 -17.59
CA PRO A 190 1.74 6.37 -18.21
C PRO A 190 0.61 7.23 -18.80
N VAL A 191 -0.65 6.81 -18.67
CA VAL A 191 -1.79 7.62 -19.09
C VAL A 191 -1.93 8.79 -18.11
N GLU A 192 -1.73 10.01 -18.60
CA GLU A 192 -1.99 11.22 -17.79
C GLU A 192 -3.45 11.20 -17.32
N ARG A 193 -3.64 10.89 -16.04
CA ARG A 193 -4.96 10.75 -15.44
C ARG A 193 -4.94 11.09 -13.96
N ILE A 194 -6.14 11.28 -13.43
CA ILE A 194 -6.36 11.49 -12.00
C ILE A 194 -6.49 10.11 -11.34
N TYR A 195 -5.58 9.84 -10.39
CA TYR A 195 -5.59 8.60 -9.63
C TYR A 195 -6.62 8.65 -8.50
N GLU A 196 -7.28 7.53 -8.25
CA GLU A 196 -8.06 7.39 -7.03
C GLU A 196 -7.14 7.32 -5.81
N ALA A 197 -7.60 7.86 -4.68
CA ALA A 197 -6.91 7.72 -3.40
C ALA A 197 -6.67 6.23 -3.01
N SER A 198 -7.52 5.32 -3.49
CA SER A 198 -7.38 3.86 -3.30
C SER A 198 -6.19 3.27 -4.07
N GLU A 199 -5.93 3.77 -5.28
CA GLU A 199 -4.79 3.39 -6.13
C GLU A 199 -3.48 3.90 -5.52
N ILE A 200 -3.46 5.17 -5.10
CA ILE A 200 -2.34 5.79 -4.40
C ILE A 200 -1.96 4.98 -3.16
N SER A 201 -2.95 4.69 -2.30
CA SER A 201 -2.71 3.94 -1.07
C SER A 201 -2.21 2.51 -1.34
N SER A 202 -2.78 1.82 -2.32
CA SER A 202 -2.39 0.44 -2.63
C SER A 202 -0.99 0.35 -3.25
N PHE A 203 -0.69 1.21 -4.22
CA PHE A 203 0.61 1.24 -4.88
C PHE A 203 1.71 1.70 -3.94
N TYR A 204 1.57 2.90 -3.37
CA TYR A 204 2.61 3.43 -2.49
C TYR A 204 2.68 2.67 -1.17
N GLY A 205 1.61 2.03 -0.71
CA GLY A 205 1.67 1.08 0.42
C GLY A 205 2.57 -0.12 0.11
N THR A 206 2.44 -0.68 -1.09
CA THR A 206 3.30 -1.77 -1.59
C THR A 206 4.75 -1.31 -1.73
N MET A 207 4.98 -0.16 -2.36
CA MET A 207 6.33 0.39 -2.56
C MET A 207 7.00 0.79 -1.25
N ALA A 208 6.23 1.33 -0.29
CA ALA A 208 6.75 1.63 1.05
C ALA A 208 7.31 0.35 1.69
N TRP A 209 6.60 -0.76 1.59
CA TRP A 209 7.03 -2.03 2.18
C TRP A 209 8.21 -2.64 1.42
N TYR A 210 8.19 -2.62 0.09
CA TYR A 210 9.31 -3.02 -0.74
C TYR A 210 10.60 -2.25 -0.39
N HIS A 211 10.53 -0.93 -0.32
CA HIS A 211 11.68 -0.09 0.04
C HIS A 211 12.18 -0.35 1.47
N LEU A 212 11.30 -0.66 2.43
CA LEU A 212 11.72 -1.10 3.77
C LEU A 212 12.55 -2.39 3.72
N PHE A 213 12.12 -3.38 2.94
CA PHE A 213 12.87 -4.62 2.72
C PHE A 213 14.25 -4.35 2.11
N LYS A 214 14.30 -3.46 1.11
CA LYS A 214 15.54 -3.05 0.44
C LYS A 214 16.40 -2.06 1.25
N ARG A 215 15.94 -1.63 2.43
CA ARG A 215 16.59 -0.61 3.29
C ARG A 215 16.66 0.80 2.66
N HIS A 216 15.81 1.09 1.68
CA HIS A 216 15.67 2.43 1.09
C HIS A 216 14.72 3.26 1.97
N ILE A 217 15.17 3.62 3.18
CA ILE A 217 14.28 4.14 4.23
C ILE A 217 13.62 5.47 3.83
N LEU A 218 14.37 6.39 3.21
CA LEU A 218 13.81 7.67 2.76
C LEU A 218 12.73 7.50 1.69
N ARG A 219 12.90 6.56 0.74
CA ARG A 219 11.86 6.21 -0.24
C ARG A 219 10.59 5.72 0.44
N SER A 220 10.75 4.80 1.40
CA SER A 220 9.61 4.32 2.16
C SER A 220 8.87 5.47 2.85
N CYS A 221 9.60 6.45 3.41
CA CYS A 221 8.99 7.63 4.01
C CYS A 221 8.25 8.49 2.97
N VAL A 222 8.78 8.69 1.77
CA VAL A 222 8.06 9.40 0.69
C VAL A 222 6.77 8.66 0.34
N CYS A 223 6.82 7.35 0.15
CA CYS A 223 5.62 6.55 -0.10
C CYS A 223 4.59 6.70 1.03
N ILE A 224 5.02 6.65 2.29
CA ILE A 224 4.13 6.83 3.45
C ILE A 224 3.50 8.23 3.47
N SER A 225 4.27 9.27 3.15
CA SER A 225 3.74 10.64 3.07
C SER A 225 2.74 10.81 1.93
N LEU A 226 2.95 10.15 0.79
CA LEU A 226 1.98 10.11 -0.31
C LEU A 226 0.66 9.45 0.10
N ILE A 227 0.73 8.30 0.79
CA ILE A 227 -0.46 7.64 1.34
C ILE A 227 -1.15 8.55 2.35
N HIS A 228 -0.41 9.22 3.23
CA HIS A 228 -0.97 10.12 4.24
C HIS A 228 -1.66 11.33 3.60
N ALA A 229 -1.07 11.93 2.56
CA ALA A 229 -1.65 13.05 1.84
C ALA A 229 -2.95 12.65 1.12
N ALA A 230 -3.01 11.46 0.53
CA ALA A 230 -4.20 10.98 -0.16
C ALA A 230 -5.29 10.43 0.79
N ARG A 231 -4.89 9.71 1.85
CA ARG A 231 -5.78 9.03 2.80
C ARG A 231 -5.19 9.05 4.22
N PRO A 232 -5.34 10.16 4.97
CA PRO A 232 -4.74 10.30 6.30
C PRO A 232 -5.15 9.22 7.30
N GLN A 233 -6.33 8.62 7.12
CA GLN A 233 -6.91 7.59 8.00
C GLN A 233 -6.70 6.16 7.44
N ASP A 234 -5.83 5.97 6.45
CA ASP A 234 -5.64 4.66 5.84
C ASP A 234 -5.01 3.65 6.84
N PRO A 235 -5.62 2.46 7.05
CA PRO A 235 -5.06 1.43 7.91
C PRO A 235 -3.64 0.96 7.52
N PHE A 236 -3.23 1.12 6.25
CA PHE A 236 -1.85 0.81 5.83
C PHE A 236 -0.82 1.69 6.53
N LEU A 237 -1.14 2.96 6.81
CA LEU A 237 -0.23 3.87 7.51
C LEU A 237 0.12 3.34 8.90
N ASP A 238 -0.83 2.70 9.59
CA ASP A 238 -0.63 2.13 10.92
C ASP A 238 0.40 1.00 10.87
N ASN A 239 0.26 0.12 9.87
CA ASN A 239 1.14 -1.03 9.69
C ASN A 239 2.54 -0.61 9.26
N LEU A 240 2.66 0.36 8.36
CA LEU A 240 3.94 0.88 7.86
C LEU A 240 4.69 1.69 8.93
N THR A 241 3.98 2.54 9.67
CA THR A 241 4.56 3.26 10.81
C THR A 241 5.11 2.27 11.83
N GLY A 242 4.34 1.21 12.16
CA GLY A 242 4.81 0.16 13.05
C GLY A 242 6.06 -0.58 12.54
N TRP A 243 6.26 -0.71 11.22
CA TRP A 243 7.50 -1.28 10.65
C TRP A 243 8.69 -0.35 10.81
N LEU A 244 8.51 0.95 10.58
CA LEU A 244 9.58 1.94 10.74
C LEU A 244 10.14 1.92 12.18
N LEU A 245 9.29 1.72 13.18
CA LEU A 245 9.72 1.65 14.59
C LEU A 245 10.58 0.44 14.92
N LEU A 246 10.54 -0.60 14.08
CA LEU A 246 11.40 -1.78 14.24
C LEU A 246 12.79 -1.56 13.63
N LEU A 247 13.05 -0.41 13.00
CA LEU A 247 14.38 -0.06 12.49
C LEU A 247 15.35 0.21 13.65
N PRO A 248 16.65 -0.06 13.47
CA PRO A 248 17.65 0.30 14.46
C PRO A 248 17.61 1.80 14.80
N GLU A 249 17.80 2.16 16.07
CA GLU A 249 17.77 3.57 16.52
C GLU A 249 18.67 4.48 15.71
N ARG A 250 19.87 4.00 15.35
CA ARG A 250 20.80 4.74 14.48
C ARG A 250 20.17 5.13 13.14
N THR A 251 19.35 4.26 12.56
CA THR A 251 18.66 4.49 11.29
C THR A 251 17.57 5.53 11.47
N LEU A 252 16.81 5.45 12.57
CA LEU A 252 15.77 6.45 12.88
C LEU A 252 16.38 7.83 13.17
N ALA A 253 17.52 7.88 13.86
CA ALA A 253 18.26 9.12 14.09
C ALA A 253 18.78 9.75 12.77
N SER A 254 19.37 8.94 11.87
CA SER A 254 19.80 9.41 10.55
C SER A 254 18.63 9.90 9.70
N LEU A 255 17.50 9.18 9.71
CA LEU A 255 16.27 9.59 9.03
C LEU A 255 15.81 10.96 9.55
N GLN A 256 15.71 11.11 10.87
CA GLN A 256 15.31 12.37 11.48
C GLN A 256 16.24 13.53 11.10
N GLN A 257 17.55 13.29 11.11
CA GLN A 257 18.54 14.30 10.70
C GLN A 257 18.32 14.72 9.24
N ALA A 258 18.11 13.76 8.34
CA ALA A 258 17.82 14.04 6.94
C ALA A 258 16.57 14.90 6.78
N LEU A 259 15.47 14.54 7.45
CA LEU A 259 14.19 15.25 7.35
C LEU A 259 14.18 16.63 8.01
N ARG A 260 15.07 16.87 8.99
CA ARG A 260 15.20 18.18 9.68
C ARG A 260 16.17 19.14 9.01
N SER A 261 17.10 18.66 8.20
CA SER A 261 17.99 19.53 7.45
C SER A 261 17.15 20.46 6.56
N LYS A 262 17.28 21.77 6.73
CA LYS A 262 16.56 22.77 5.94
C LYS A 262 17.09 22.84 4.51
#